data_AF-A0A7X9I3R9-F1
#
_entry.id   AF-A0A7X9I3R9-F1
#
_cell.length_a   1.000
_cell.length_b   1.000
_cell.length_c   1.000
_cell.angle_alpha   90.00
_cell.angle_beta   90.00
_cell.angle_gamma   90.00
#
_symmetry.space_group_name_H-M   'P 1'
#
loop_
_entity.id
_entity.type
_entity.pdbx_description
1 polymer ?
#
loop_
_entity_poly.entity_id
_entity_poly.type
_entity_poly.pdbx_seq_one_letter_code
_entity_poly.pdbx_strand_id
1 'polypeptide(L)'
;MSKLRRVLIASGITILVLLIGYLLYYVYASINYFSTPNAQVTADMITITPEITGKLKEWNVETGDQVQAGQILGKQDVSSLISSTALNPVSLANSADGLISKADIRAPIDGKIVMVNVVKGEVLSPGMEIATVARTDHMYIKANIEETDIFNIRPGQKVDIKIDAYRGQKF
;
A
#
# COMPACT_ATOMS: atom_id res chain seq x y z
N MET A 1 61.29 34.15 24.12
CA MET A 1 60.61 33.10 23.32
C MET A 1 60.50 33.59 21.88
N SER A 2 61.12 32.91 20.91
CA SER A 2 61.24 33.37 19.52
C SER A 2 59.88 33.42 18.81
N LYS A 3 59.64 34.45 17.99
CA LYS A 3 58.38 34.74 17.28
C LYS A 3 57.82 33.50 16.55
N LEU A 4 58.70 32.61 16.07
CA LEU A 4 58.38 31.36 15.39
C LEU A 4 57.55 30.37 16.25
N ARG A 5 57.87 30.22 17.54
CA ARG A 5 57.12 29.31 18.44
C ARG A 5 55.70 29.81 18.69
N ARG A 6 55.49 31.12 18.76
CA ARG A 6 54.15 31.71 18.92
C ARG A 6 53.30 31.54 17.66
N VAL A 7 53.89 31.64 16.48
CA VAL A 7 53.19 31.42 15.21
C VAL A 7 52.79 29.94 15.02
N LEU A 8 53.68 28.99 15.34
CA LEU A 8 53.37 27.55 15.26
C LEU A 8 52.27 27.13 16.23
N ILE A 9 52.26 27.69 17.46
CA ILE A 9 51.20 27.43 18.43
C ILE A 9 49.86 28.04 17.95
N ALA A 10 49.89 29.27 17.42
CA ALA A 10 48.69 29.91 16.90
C ALA A 10 48.11 29.14 15.70
N SER A 11 48.93 28.71 14.74
CA SER A 11 48.46 27.91 13.61
C SER A 11 47.91 26.55 14.03
N GLY A 12 48.51 25.91 15.04
CA GLY A 12 48.01 24.65 15.61
C GLY A 12 46.62 24.80 16.22
N ILE A 13 46.38 25.90 16.95
CA ILE A 13 45.06 26.21 17.53
C ILE A 13 44.03 26.45 16.43
N THR A 14 44.37 27.19 15.36
CA THR A 14 43.44 27.43 14.24
C THR A 14 43.04 26.14 13.53
N ILE A 15 44.01 25.24 13.29
CA ILE A 15 43.74 23.92 12.70
C ILE A 15 42.85 23.08 13.63
N LEU A 16 43.10 23.13 14.94
CA LEU A 16 42.29 22.44 15.94
C LEU A 16 40.84 22.94 15.93
N VAL A 17 40.63 24.27 15.85
CA VAL A 17 39.28 24.88 15.80
C VAL A 17 38.55 24.47 14.52
N LEU A 18 39.23 24.46 13.36
CA LEU A 18 38.64 24.00 12.10
C LEU A 18 38.29 22.51 12.14
N LEU A 19 39.15 21.68 12.71
CA LEU A 19 38.89 20.25 12.89
C LEU A 19 37.70 19.99 13.82
N ILE A 20 37.62 20.73 14.93
CA ILE A 20 36.48 20.64 15.86
C ILE A 20 35.19 21.13 15.19
N GLY A 21 35.24 22.24 14.47
CA GLY A 21 34.09 22.75 13.72
C GLY A 21 33.60 21.75 12.66
N TYR A 22 34.52 21.14 11.92
CA TYR A 22 34.21 20.07 10.97
C TYR A 22 33.61 18.84 11.66
N LEU A 23 34.19 18.40 12.78
CA LEU A 23 33.69 17.27 13.56
C LEU A 23 32.26 17.55 14.08
N LEU A 24 32.02 18.72 14.64
CA LEU A 24 30.72 19.15 15.14
C LEU A 24 29.68 19.22 14.01
N TYR A 25 30.05 19.76 12.85
CA TYR A 25 29.18 19.76 11.67
C TYR A 25 28.83 18.35 11.21
N TYR A 26 29.81 17.45 11.17
CA TYR A 26 29.61 16.06 10.73
C TYR A 26 28.72 15.28 11.68
N VAL A 27 28.93 15.45 12.99
CA VAL A 27 28.05 14.86 14.01
C VAL A 27 26.64 15.42 13.86
N TYR A 28 26.48 16.75 13.80
CA TYR A 28 25.17 17.39 13.63
C TYR A 28 24.40 16.91 12.39
N ALA A 29 25.10 16.71 11.27
CA ALA A 29 24.52 16.16 10.05
C ALA A 29 24.14 14.68 10.22
N SER A 30 24.93 13.89 10.95
CA SER A 30 24.67 12.46 11.15
C SER A 30 23.51 12.17 12.12
N ILE A 31 23.27 13.00 13.13
CA ILE A 31 22.16 12.79 14.09
C ILE A 31 20.80 13.27 13.55
N ASN A 32 20.78 14.20 12.60
CA ASN A 32 19.52 14.82 12.15
C ASN A 32 18.94 14.22 10.86
N TYR A 33 19.63 13.27 10.21
CA TYR A 33 19.18 12.62 8.98
C TYR A 33 18.95 11.12 9.22
N PHE A 34 17.68 10.74 9.36
CA PHE A 34 17.27 9.35 9.34
C PHE A 34 16.92 8.95 7.90
N SER A 35 17.48 7.84 7.43
CA SER A 35 17.20 7.28 6.11
C SER A 35 17.00 5.77 6.25
N THR A 36 15.90 5.26 5.71
CA THR A 36 15.60 3.84 5.69
C THR A 36 15.35 3.36 4.26
N PRO A 37 15.97 2.25 3.83
CA PRO A 37 15.63 1.61 2.55
C PRO A 37 14.30 0.82 2.66
N ASN A 38 13.82 0.55 3.88
CA ASN A 38 12.62 -0.24 4.14
C ASN A 38 11.36 0.64 4.05
N ALA A 39 11.18 1.28 2.90
CA ALA A 39 10.02 2.10 2.58
C ALA A 39 9.35 1.57 1.31
N GLN A 40 8.03 1.45 1.34
CA GLN A 40 7.22 0.95 0.24
C GLN A 40 6.11 1.93 -0.13
N VAL A 41 5.87 2.07 -1.44
CA VAL A 41 4.68 2.72 -1.96
C VAL A 41 3.51 1.79 -1.69
N THR A 42 2.54 2.25 -0.93
CA THR A 42 1.36 1.48 -0.56
C THR A 42 0.10 2.30 -0.79
N ALA A 43 -1.03 1.62 -0.78
CA ALA A 43 -2.33 2.24 -0.84
C ALA A 43 -3.32 1.47 0.03
N ASP A 44 -4.50 2.05 0.21
CA ASP A 44 -5.59 1.35 0.89
C ASP A 44 -6.11 0.24 -0.01
N MET A 45 -6.12 -0.96 0.54
CA MET A 45 -6.54 -2.17 -0.15
C MET A 45 -7.90 -2.62 0.37
N ILE A 46 -8.79 -3.00 -0.54
CA ILE A 46 -10.09 -3.57 -0.21
C ILE A 46 -10.18 -4.94 -0.86
N THR A 47 -10.45 -5.93 -0.02
CA THR A 47 -10.67 -7.31 -0.44
C THR A 47 -12.08 -7.47 -0.96
N ILE A 48 -12.19 -8.06 -2.14
CA ILE A 48 -13.45 -8.48 -2.76
C ILE A 48 -13.80 -9.85 -2.20
N THR A 49 -14.98 -9.93 -1.62
CA THR A 49 -15.56 -11.18 -1.12
C THR A 49 -16.95 -11.36 -1.74
N PRO A 50 -17.40 -12.60 -1.95
CA PRO A 50 -18.74 -12.82 -2.46
C PRO A 50 -19.75 -12.58 -1.34
N GLU A 51 -20.95 -12.12 -1.67
CA GLU A 51 -22.02 -11.96 -0.70
C GLU A 51 -22.85 -13.24 -0.52
N ILE A 52 -22.81 -14.13 -1.51
CA ILE A 52 -23.59 -15.36 -1.55
C ILE A 52 -22.73 -16.54 -2.00
N THR A 53 -23.13 -17.74 -1.59
CA THR A 53 -22.45 -18.97 -2.00
C THR A 53 -22.80 -19.31 -3.45
N GLY A 54 -21.80 -19.61 -4.28
CA GLY A 54 -22.05 -19.96 -5.68
C GLY A 54 -20.79 -20.41 -6.40
N LYS A 55 -20.96 -21.16 -7.50
CA LYS A 55 -19.82 -21.61 -8.31
C LYS A 55 -19.37 -20.49 -9.23
N LEU A 56 -18.08 -20.17 -9.24
CA LEU A 56 -17.53 -19.13 -10.12
C LEU A 56 -17.62 -19.59 -11.57
N LYS A 57 -18.44 -18.92 -12.38
CA LYS A 57 -18.64 -19.24 -13.80
C LYS A 57 -17.69 -18.43 -14.67
N GLU A 58 -17.58 -17.14 -14.40
CA GLU A 58 -16.81 -16.18 -15.17
C GLU A 58 -15.98 -15.29 -14.27
N TRP A 59 -14.79 -14.95 -14.73
CA TRP A 59 -13.85 -14.02 -14.11
C TRP A 59 -13.10 -13.32 -15.24
N ASN A 60 -13.15 -11.99 -15.24
CA ASN A 60 -12.83 -11.13 -16.38
C ASN A 60 -11.68 -10.15 -16.11
N VAL A 61 -11.01 -10.26 -14.96
CA VAL A 61 -9.91 -9.37 -14.59
C VAL A 61 -8.69 -10.15 -14.11
N GLU A 62 -7.52 -9.60 -14.34
CA GLU A 62 -6.24 -10.17 -13.92
C GLU A 62 -5.51 -9.22 -12.97
N THR A 63 -4.48 -9.76 -12.30
CA THR A 63 -3.58 -8.94 -11.49
C THR A 63 -2.92 -7.87 -12.35
N GLY A 64 -3.11 -6.61 -11.97
CA GLY A 64 -2.59 -5.46 -12.69
C GLY A 64 -3.66 -4.67 -13.44
N ASP A 65 -4.88 -5.18 -13.59
CA ASP A 65 -5.94 -4.48 -14.29
C ASP A 65 -6.47 -3.29 -13.49
N GLN A 66 -6.83 -2.21 -14.19
CA GLN A 66 -7.59 -1.11 -13.59
C GLN A 66 -9.08 -1.42 -13.64
N VAL A 67 -9.74 -1.13 -12.52
CA VAL A 67 -11.17 -1.38 -12.33
C VAL A 67 -11.86 -0.13 -11.77
N GLN A 68 -13.13 0.01 -12.10
CA GLN A 68 -14.00 1.06 -11.58
C GLN A 68 -15.02 0.51 -10.58
N ALA A 69 -15.42 1.32 -9.61
CA ALA A 69 -16.45 0.97 -8.64
C ALA A 69 -17.74 0.52 -9.35
N GLY A 70 -18.28 -0.63 -8.96
CA GLY A 70 -19.47 -1.23 -9.55
C GLY A 70 -19.23 -2.04 -10.84
N GLN A 71 -18.02 -2.01 -11.41
CA GLN A 71 -17.64 -2.83 -12.56
C GLN A 71 -17.77 -4.32 -12.24
N ILE A 72 -18.35 -5.09 -13.16
CA ILE A 72 -18.49 -6.54 -13.03
C ILE A 72 -17.14 -7.20 -13.28
N LEU A 73 -16.63 -7.91 -12.28
CA LEU A 73 -15.36 -8.62 -12.31
C LEU A 73 -15.56 -10.11 -12.60
N GLY A 74 -16.67 -10.67 -12.12
CA GLY A 74 -17.00 -12.08 -12.32
C GLY A 74 -18.47 -12.36 -12.05
N LYS A 75 -18.88 -13.59 -12.35
CA LYS A 75 -20.26 -14.05 -12.17
C LYS A 75 -20.30 -15.42 -11.50
N GLN A 76 -21.17 -15.53 -10.51
CA GLN A 76 -21.47 -16.78 -9.83
C GLN A 76 -22.70 -17.44 -10.44
N ASP A 77 -22.65 -18.77 -10.55
CA ASP A 77 -23.83 -19.58 -10.78
C ASP A 77 -24.54 -19.85 -9.45
N VAL A 78 -25.76 -19.32 -9.33
CA VAL A 78 -26.62 -19.39 -8.14
C VAL A 78 -27.89 -20.18 -8.40
N SER A 79 -27.97 -20.90 -9.53
CA SER A 79 -29.15 -21.66 -9.95
C SER A 79 -29.61 -22.68 -8.89
N SER A 80 -28.66 -23.24 -8.13
CA SER A 80 -28.95 -24.16 -7.02
C SER A 80 -29.60 -23.46 -5.82
N LEU A 81 -29.26 -22.20 -5.54
CA LEU A 81 -29.87 -21.41 -4.46
C LEU A 81 -31.28 -20.95 -4.80
N ILE A 82 -31.53 -20.63 -6.08
CA ILE A 82 -32.86 -20.21 -6.54
C ILE A 82 -33.82 -21.40 -6.48
N SER A 83 -33.34 -22.60 -6.79
CA SER A 83 -34.13 -23.84 -6.79
C SER A 83 -34.66 -24.23 -5.40
N SER A 84 -33.90 -23.95 -4.32
CA SER A 84 -34.34 -24.22 -2.95
C SER A 84 -35.35 -23.18 -2.42
N THR A 85 -35.35 -21.97 -2.97
CA THR A 85 -36.25 -20.88 -2.56
C THR A 85 -37.64 -20.98 -3.23
N ALA A 86 -37.78 -21.81 -4.27
CA ALA A 86 -38.99 -21.93 -5.10
C ALA A 86 -40.22 -22.56 -4.43
N LEU A 87 -40.16 -22.86 -3.12
CA LEU A 87 -41.28 -23.43 -2.36
C LEU A 87 -42.48 -22.47 -2.21
N ASN A 88 -42.30 -21.16 -2.45
CA ASN A 88 -43.35 -20.16 -2.42
C ASN A 88 -43.19 -19.16 -3.61
N PRO A 89 -44.16 -19.06 -4.54
CA PRO A 89 -43.98 -18.32 -5.80
C PRO A 89 -43.89 -16.79 -5.62
N VAL A 90 -44.49 -16.23 -4.57
CA VAL A 90 -44.46 -14.77 -4.31
C VAL A 90 -43.15 -14.31 -3.68
N SER A 91 -42.54 -15.13 -2.82
CA SER A 91 -41.21 -14.85 -2.24
C SER A 91 -40.07 -15.12 -3.22
N LEU A 92 -40.30 -15.94 -4.26
CA LEU A 92 -39.30 -16.26 -5.25
C LEU A 92 -38.97 -15.06 -6.15
N ALA A 93 -39.97 -14.29 -6.59
CA ALA A 93 -39.74 -13.15 -7.50
C ALA A 93 -38.86 -12.07 -6.86
N ASN A 94 -39.21 -11.61 -5.67
CA ASN A 94 -38.43 -10.57 -4.96
C ASN A 94 -37.05 -11.07 -4.51
N SER A 95 -36.92 -12.36 -4.18
CA SER A 95 -35.64 -12.93 -3.76
C SER A 95 -34.73 -13.26 -4.93
N ALA A 96 -35.28 -13.68 -6.08
CA ALA A 96 -34.52 -14.01 -7.26
C ALA A 96 -33.78 -12.78 -7.82
N ASP A 97 -34.45 -11.63 -7.94
CA ASP A 97 -33.81 -10.41 -8.45
C ASP A 97 -32.64 -9.93 -7.56
N GLY A 98 -32.82 -10.02 -6.24
CA GLY A 98 -31.76 -9.70 -5.28
C GLY A 98 -30.59 -10.69 -5.32
N LEU A 99 -30.87 -12.00 -5.44
CA LEU A 99 -29.84 -13.03 -5.55
C LEU A 99 -29.08 -12.96 -6.87
N ILE A 100 -29.76 -12.64 -7.98
CA ILE A 100 -29.12 -12.46 -9.29
C ILE A 100 -28.21 -11.22 -9.26
N SER A 101 -28.67 -10.12 -8.64
CA SER A 101 -27.84 -8.92 -8.50
C SER A 101 -26.58 -9.18 -7.65
N LYS A 102 -26.71 -10.03 -6.62
CA LYS A 102 -25.60 -10.47 -5.76
C LYS A 102 -24.73 -11.58 -6.37
N ALA A 103 -25.17 -12.18 -7.47
CA ALA A 103 -24.39 -13.18 -8.21
C ALA A 103 -23.30 -12.53 -9.07
N ASP A 104 -23.48 -11.26 -9.44
CA ASP A 104 -22.43 -10.46 -10.06
C ASP A 104 -21.42 -10.00 -9.01
N ILE A 105 -20.17 -10.44 -9.14
CA ILE A 105 -19.07 -9.97 -8.32
C ILE A 105 -18.60 -8.63 -8.89
N ARG A 106 -18.69 -7.57 -8.09
CA ARG A 106 -18.37 -6.20 -8.51
C ARG A 106 -17.18 -5.62 -7.76
N ALA A 107 -16.47 -4.71 -8.40
CA ALA A 107 -15.43 -3.93 -7.74
C ALA A 107 -16.05 -2.99 -6.69
N PRO A 108 -15.57 -2.98 -5.44
CA PRO A 108 -16.10 -2.10 -4.39
C PRO A 108 -15.61 -0.65 -4.54
N ILE A 109 -14.45 -0.45 -5.17
CA ILE A 109 -13.79 0.84 -5.35
C ILE A 109 -13.09 0.94 -6.70
N ASP A 110 -12.81 2.16 -7.13
CA ASP A 110 -11.88 2.44 -8.21
C ASP A 110 -10.45 2.11 -7.78
N GLY A 111 -9.71 1.42 -8.64
CA GLY A 111 -8.34 1.06 -8.31
C GLY A 111 -7.72 0.04 -9.25
N LYS A 112 -6.70 -0.64 -8.74
CA LYS A 112 -5.94 -1.64 -9.47
C LYS A 112 -6.02 -2.98 -8.75
N ILE A 113 -6.25 -4.06 -9.50
CA ILE A 113 -6.23 -5.42 -8.96
C ILE A 113 -4.79 -5.77 -8.57
N VAL A 114 -4.55 -6.05 -7.29
CA VAL A 114 -3.24 -6.42 -6.74
C VAL A 114 -3.03 -7.92 -6.79
N MET A 115 -4.10 -8.67 -6.54
CA MET A 115 -4.04 -10.12 -6.45
C MET A 115 -5.42 -10.71 -6.75
N VAL A 116 -5.42 -11.88 -7.40
CA VAL A 116 -6.59 -12.72 -7.65
C VAL A 116 -6.29 -14.11 -7.08
N ASN A 117 -7.14 -14.60 -6.19
CA ASN A 117 -6.96 -15.85 -5.45
C ASN A 117 -7.97 -16.94 -5.82
N VAL A 118 -8.69 -16.78 -6.93
CA VAL A 118 -9.75 -17.71 -7.37
C VAL A 118 -9.53 -18.22 -8.78
N VAL A 119 -10.09 -19.39 -9.05
CA VAL A 119 -10.12 -19.97 -10.39
C VAL A 119 -11.55 -20.29 -10.85
N LYS A 120 -11.77 -20.22 -12.17
CA LYS A 120 -13.07 -20.57 -12.75
C LYS A 120 -13.45 -22.00 -12.37
N GLY A 121 -14.69 -22.19 -11.94
CA GLY A 121 -15.23 -23.46 -11.48
C GLY A 121 -15.11 -23.72 -9.98
N GLU A 122 -14.41 -22.85 -9.24
CA GLU A 122 -14.33 -22.93 -7.78
C GLU A 122 -15.67 -22.57 -7.13
N VAL A 123 -15.97 -23.17 -5.97
CA VAL A 123 -17.15 -22.83 -5.18
C VAL A 123 -16.76 -21.75 -4.18
N LEU A 124 -17.37 -20.58 -4.33
CA LEU A 124 -17.09 -19.42 -3.49
C LEU A 124 -18.14 -19.34 -2.39
N SER A 125 -17.70 -18.96 -1.18
CA SER A 125 -18.57 -18.77 0.00
C SER A 125 -18.41 -17.37 0.58
N PRO A 126 -19.43 -16.81 1.24
CA PRO A 126 -19.33 -15.47 1.83
C PRO A 126 -18.13 -15.32 2.76
N GLY A 127 -17.42 -14.20 2.63
CA GLY A 127 -16.20 -13.92 3.37
C GLY A 127 -14.92 -14.57 2.83
N MET A 128 -15.01 -15.39 1.78
CA MET A 128 -13.83 -15.89 1.06
C MET A 128 -13.18 -14.75 0.27
N GLU A 129 -11.86 -14.58 0.39
CA GLU A 129 -11.11 -13.59 -0.39
C GLU A 129 -10.96 -14.05 -1.84
N ILE A 130 -11.54 -13.28 -2.76
CA ILE A 130 -11.52 -13.57 -4.19
C ILE A 130 -10.39 -12.82 -4.89
N ALA A 131 -10.31 -11.53 -4.62
CA ALA A 131 -9.33 -10.62 -5.21
C ALA A 131 -9.17 -9.40 -4.30
N THR A 132 -8.09 -8.66 -4.45
CA THR A 132 -7.83 -7.44 -3.68
C THR A 132 -7.58 -6.26 -4.62
N VAL A 133 -8.28 -5.16 -4.39
CA VAL A 133 -8.17 -3.90 -5.15
C VAL A 133 -7.42 -2.88 -4.32
N ALA A 134 -6.36 -2.30 -4.87
CA ALA A 134 -5.67 -1.15 -4.27
C ALA A 134 -6.19 0.16 -4.87
N ARG A 135 -6.54 1.09 -4.00
CA ARG A 135 -6.97 2.44 -4.38
C ARG A 135 -5.80 3.24 -4.95
N THR A 136 -5.89 3.71 -6.19
CA THR A 136 -4.75 4.37 -6.86
C THR A 136 -4.75 5.90 -6.69
N ASP A 137 -5.85 6.48 -6.21
CA ASP A 137 -6.04 7.93 -6.05
C ASP A 137 -5.30 8.51 -4.81
N HIS A 138 -5.11 7.72 -3.76
CA HIS A 138 -4.46 8.10 -2.50
C HIS A 138 -3.37 7.09 -2.13
N MET A 139 -2.22 7.20 -2.78
CA MET A 139 -1.03 6.41 -2.43
C MET A 139 -0.19 7.13 -1.38
N TYR A 140 0.44 6.37 -0.49
CA TYR A 140 1.33 6.88 0.56
C TYR A 140 2.58 6.00 0.71
N ILE A 141 3.62 6.58 1.30
CA ILE A 141 4.83 5.84 1.64
C ILE A 141 4.69 5.30 3.06
N LYS A 142 4.80 3.99 3.21
CA LYS A 142 4.93 3.33 4.50
C LYS A 142 6.38 2.93 4.69
N ALA A 143 7.03 3.52 5.69
CA ALA A 143 8.41 3.21 6.05
C ALA A 143 8.46 2.57 7.43
N ASN A 144 9.20 1.48 7.54
CA ASN A 144 9.47 0.88 8.84
C ASN A 144 10.70 1.57 9.44
N ILE A 145 10.53 2.03 10.68
CA ILE A 145 11.54 2.73 11.46
C ILE A 145 11.93 1.83 12.63
N GLU A 146 13.23 1.65 12.84
CA GLU A 146 13.74 0.93 14.00
C GLU A 146 13.54 1.77 15.28
N GLU A 147 13.17 1.11 16.38
CA GLU A 147 12.90 1.78 17.66
C GLU A 147 14.10 2.59 18.16
N THR A 148 15.32 2.19 17.83
CA THR A 148 16.54 2.92 18.17
C THR A 148 16.62 4.29 17.51
N ASP A 149 16.00 4.45 16.33
CA ASP A 149 16.09 5.66 15.53
C ASP A 149 14.86 6.56 15.67
N ILE A 150 13.79 6.10 16.35
CA ILE A 150 12.55 6.87 16.54
C ILE A 150 12.79 8.20 17.26
N PHE A 151 13.82 8.28 18.12
CA PHE A 151 14.19 9.49 18.86
C PHE A 151 14.63 10.66 17.94
N ASN A 152 15.08 10.35 16.73
CA ASN A 152 15.54 11.33 15.75
C ASN A 152 14.41 11.84 14.84
N ILE A 153 13.17 11.37 15.04
CA ILE A 153 12.03 11.67 14.18
C ILE A 153 11.01 12.56 14.91
N ARG A 154 10.56 13.63 14.27
CA ARG A 154 9.56 14.57 14.81
C ARG A 154 8.44 14.86 13.81
N PRO A 155 7.19 15.05 14.26
CA PRO A 155 6.11 15.50 13.40
C PRO A 155 6.47 16.82 12.68
N GLY A 156 6.23 16.90 11.37
CA GLY A 156 6.53 18.08 10.55
C GLY A 156 7.97 18.16 10.02
N GLN A 157 8.81 17.17 10.31
CA GLN A 157 10.14 17.05 9.69
C GLN A 157 10.02 16.89 8.18
N LYS A 158 10.89 17.57 7.43
CA LYS A 158 10.96 17.42 5.97
C LYS A 158 11.50 16.04 5.63
N VAL A 159 10.92 15.42 4.61
CA VAL A 159 11.29 14.09 4.12
C VAL A 159 11.61 14.21 2.64
N ASP A 160 12.69 13.57 2.21
CA ASP A 160 13.01 13.40 0.80
C ASP A 160 12.67 11.97 0.40
N ILE A 161 11.80 11.80 -0.60
CA ILE A 161 11.42 10.47 -1.09
C ILE A 161 12.11 10.20 -2.42
N LYS A 162 12.78 9.04 -2.51
CA LYS A 162 13.41 8.55 -3.73
C LYS A 162 12.82 7.20 -4.10
N ILE A 163 12.24 7.10 -5.30
CA ILE A 163 11.65 5.87 -5.81
C ILE A 163 12.59 5.29 -6.88
N ASP A 164 13.09 4.07 -6.67
CA ASP A 164 14.06 3.44 -7.57
C ASP A 164 13.53 3.23 -8.99
N ALA A 165 12.22 2.97 -9.12
CA ALA A 165 11.54 2.85 -10.41
C ALA A 165 11.59 4.14 -11.24
N TYR A 166 11.65 5.29 -10.58
CA TYR A 166 11.68 6.61 -11.22
C TYR A 166 13.04 7.28 -10.98
N ARG A 167 14.07 6.77 -11.66
CA ARG A 167 15.44 7.29 -11.54
C ARG A 167 15.48 8.79 -11.87
N GLY A 168 15.87 9.60 -10.88
CA GLY A 168 16.13 11.03 -11.05
C GLY A 168 15.01 11.97 -10.59
N GLN A 169 13.86 11.44 -10.15
CA GLN A 169 12.81 12.26 -9.53
C GLN A 169 12.89 12.16 -8.01
N LYS A 170 12.98 13.33 -7.35
CA LYS A 170 12.81 13.48 -5.90
C LYS A 170 11.41 14.03 -5.66
N PHE A 171 10.71 13.46 -4.69
CA PHE A 171 9.39 13.89 -4.25
C PHE A 171 9.46 14.47 -2.84
#